data_AF-J4V3B0-F1
#
_entry.id   AF-J4V3B0-F1
#
_cell.length_a   1.000
_cell.length_b   1.000
_cell.length_c   1.000
_cell.angle_alpha   90.00
_cell.angle_beta   90.00
_cell.angle_gamma   90.00
#
_symmetry.space_group_name_H-M   'P 1'
#
loop_
_entity.id
_entity.type
_entity.pdbx_description
1 polymer ?
#
loop_
_entity_poly.entity_id
_entity_poly.type
_entity_poly.pdbx_seq_one_letter_code
_entity_poly.pdbx_strand_id
1 'polypeptide(L)'
;MIKNIGLIFLHNLDSNKENIDLFNHYVEILTSNNLAVFSDENAPLKLDNVQTLSDNLFYKTIDIAIVFGGDGTLLNSARRFHEHDIPILGINMGGVGFLADIKTEDFKDIIVDIVNENFDIDERYLVEASFGSKKIFGVNEILIHSGSYAQLMRYRLNVNDKVVYEQRSDGLIVATPTGSTAYALSAGGPIIHPSLDVWIILPMLPQSLSSRPFIISSDDKVTIEILEGPLSEGKVCADGQSDEGVSYNETISIRKLDKPIKLIHPKNNDFFEACREKLGWSLDISKR
;
A
#
# COMPACT_ATOMS: atom_id res chain seq x y z
N MET A 1 -24.77 6.59 0.57
CA MET A 1 -25.25 5.94 1.81
C MET A 1 -24.74 4.51 1.89
N ILE A 2 -23.78 4.30 2.79
CA ILE A 2 -23.15 3.01 3.09
C ILE A 2 -24.13 2.15 3.91
N LYS A 3 -24.33 0.90 3.50
CA LYS A 3 -25.21 -0.07 4.19
C LYS A 3 -24.61 -1.47 4.29
N ASN A 4 -23.76 -1.85 3.34
CA ASN A 4 -23.19 -3.18 3.23
C ASN A 4 -21.70 -3.12 3.52
N ILE A 5 -21.26 -3.85 4.54
CA ILE A 5 -19.90 -3.82 5.06
C ILE A 5 -19.23 -5.16 4.83
N GLY A 6 -18.10 -5.18 4.14
CA GLY A 6 -17.22 -6.35 4.06
C GLY A 6 -16.20 -6.35 5.18
N LEU A 7 -16.05 -7.46 5.91
CA LEU A 7 -15.01 -7.62 6.92
C LEU A 7 -13.83 -8.41 6.36
N ILE A 8 -12.63 -7.86 6.54
CA ILE A 8 -11.36 -8.45 6.13
C ILE A 8 -10.42 -8.51 7.32
N PHE A 9 -9.78 -9.66 7.50
CA PHE A 9 -8.96 -9.96 8.67
C PHE A 9 -7.51 -10.24 8.28
N LEU A 10 -6.59 -10.18 9.25
CA LEU A 10 -5.25 -10.72 9.08
C LEU A 10 -5.30 -12.20 8.68
N HIS A 11 -4.45 -12.59 7.72
CA HIS A 11 -4.36 -13.98 7.26
C HIS A 11 -3.93 -14.99 8.34
N ASN A 12 -3.20 -14.54 9.38
CA ASN A 12 -2.70 -15.38 10.46
C ASN A 12 -3.48 -15.20 11.77
N LEU A 13 -4.73 -14.76 11.68
CA LEU A 13 -5.52 -14.46 12.86
C LEU A 13 -6.03 -15.77 13.49
N ASP A 14 -5.53 -16.08 14.69
CA ASP A 14 -5.90 -17.31 15.40
C ASP A 14 -7.39 -17.32 15.72
N SER A 15 -8.07 -18.44 15.43
CA SER A 15 -9.49 -18.66 15.76
C SER A 15 -9.70 -18.97 17.25
N ASN A 16 -8.95 -18.31 18.13
CA ASN A 16 -9.14 -18.44 19.57
C ASN A 16 -10.44 -17.72 20.00
N LYS A 17 -10.94 -18.10 21.18
CA LYS A 17 -12.20 -17.57 21.68
C LYS A 17 -12.17 -16.05 21.87
N GLU A 18 -11.05 -15.51 22.31
CA GLU A 18 -10.87 -14.08 22.58
C GLU A 18 -11.04 -13.22 21.32
N ASN A 19 -10.45 -13.64 20.20
CA ASN A 19 -10.61 -12.97 18.91
C ASN A 19 -12.05 -13.07 18.41
N ILE A 20 -12.68 -14.24 18.52
CA ILE A 20 -14.07 -14.42 18.09
C ILE A 20 -15.00 -13.51 18.89
N ASP A 21 -14.84 -13.47 20.21
CA ASP A 21 -15.64 -12.61 21.10
C ASP A 21 -15.43 -11.13 20.77
N LEU A 22 -14.18 -10.71 20.50
CA LEU A 22 -13.85 -9.36 20.07
C LEU A 22 -14.51 -8.96 18.75
N PHE A 23 -14.41 -9.79 17.73
CA PHE A 23 -14.98 -9.46 16.42
C PHE A 23 -16.51 -9.56 16.41
N ASN A 24 -17.10 -10.48 17.19
CA ASN A 24 -18.54 -10.50 17.40
C ASN A 24 -19.01 -9.19 18.04
N HIS A 25 -18.26 -8.62 18.99
CA HIS A 25 -18.56 -7.30 19.55
C HIS A 25 -18.55 -6.19 18.48
N TYR A 26 -17.58 -6.20 17.54
CA TYR A 26 -17.59 -5.26 16.42
C TYR A 26 -18.76 -5.47 15.47
N VAL A 27 -19.17 -6.72 15.21
CA VAL A 27 -20.36 -7.02 14.42
C VAL A 27 -21.64 -6.52 15.12
N GLU A 28 -21.73 -6.63 16.44
CA GLU A 28 -22.85 -6.06 17.21
C GLU A 28 -22.96 -4.54 17.05
N ILE A 29 -21.81 -3.83 17.05
CA ILE A 29 -21.77 -2.38 16.82
C ILE A 29 -22.27 -2.06 15.41
N LEU A 30 -21.80 -2.78 14.39
CA LEU A 30 -22.22 -2.57 13.00
C LEU A 30 -23.72 -2.82 12.81
N THR A 31 -24.21 -3.96 13.30
CA THR A 31 -25.62 -4.36 13.15
C THR A 31 -26.57 -3.46 13.94
N SER A 32 -26.16 -2.97 15.12
CA SER A 32 -26.92 -1.98 15.91
C SER A 32 -27.08 -0.64 15.18
N ASN A 33 -26.20 -0.33 14.23
CA ASN A 33 -26.29 0.83 13.34
C ASN A 33 -27.00 0.50 12.01
N ASN A 34 -27.74 -0.61 11.93
CA ASN A 34 -28.47 -1.08 10.74
C ASN A 34 -27.59 -1.36 9.51
N LEU A 35 -26.33 -1.76 9.72
CA LEU A 35 -25.43 -2.18 8.65
C LEU A 35 -25.53 -3.70 8.45
N ALA A 36 -25.59 -4.12 7.19
CA ALA A 36 -25.47 -5.53 6.81
C ALA A 36 -23.98 -5.90 6.72
N VAL A 37 -23.60 -7.03 7.33
CA VAL A 37 -22.19 -7.42 7.47
C VAL A 37 -21.92 -8.71 6.70
N PHE A 38 -20.87 -8.69 5.90
CA PHE A 38 -20.48 -9.76 5.00
C PHE A 38 -19.02 -10.17 5.22
N SER A 39 -18.72 -11.44 4.96
CA SER A 39 -17.35 -11.94 4.81
C SER A 39 -17.20 -12.66 3.48
N ASP A 40 -15.97 -12.78 3.00
CA ASP A 40 -15.67 -13.65 1.86
C ASP A 40 -15.48 -15.11 2.29
N GLU A 41 -15.47 -16.01 1.31
CA GLU A 41 -15.32 -17.45 1.50
C GLU A 41 -13.94 -17.89 2.05
N ASN A 42 -12.95 -17.01 2.02
CA ASN A 42 -11.60 -17.22 2.54
C ASN A 42 -11.42 -16.64 3.95
N ALA A 43 -12.47 -16.08 4.56
CA ALA A 43 -12.40 -15.48 5.88
C ALA A 43 -11.96 -16.53 6.93
N PRO A 44 -10.95 -16.23 7.77
CA PRO A 44 -10.40 -17.18 8.73
C PRO A 44 -11.35 -17.45 9.92
N LEU A 45 -12.36 -16.60 10.10
CA LEU A 45 -13.31 -16.67 11.20
C LEU A 45 -14.75 -16.76 10.70
N LYS A 46 -15.54 -17.55 11.41
CA LYS A 46 -17.01 -17.53 11.31
C LYS A 46 -17.55 -16.74 12.49
N LEU A 47 -18.25 -15.65 12.19
CA LEU A 47 -18.81 -14.72 13.17
C LEU A 47 -20.33 -14.76 13.11
N ASP A 48 -20.97 -14.44 14.23
CA ASP A 48 -22.43 -14.38 14.31
C ASP A 48 -22.95 -13.17 13.53
N ASN A 49 -24.13 -13.30 12.90
CA ASN A 49 -24.75 -12.23 12.10
C ASN A 49 -23.91 -11.72 10.91
N VAL A 50 -22.93 -12.51 10.45
CA VAL A 50 -22.15 -12.23 9.24
C VAL A 50 -22.50 -13.22 8.15
N GLN A 51 -22.87 -12.72 6.97
CA GLN A 51 -23.16 -13.56 5.81
C GLN A 51 -21.89 -13.78 4.98
N THR A 52 -21.48 -15.04 4.82
CA THR A 52 -20.37 -15.40 3.93
C THR A 52 -20.83 -15.46 2.47
N LEU A 53 -20.10 -14.80 1.58
CA LEU A 53 -20.33 -14.73 0.14
C LEU A 53 -19.13 -15.27 -0.63
N SER A 54 -19.35 -15.76 -1.85
CA SER A 54 -18.24 -16.00 -2.78
C SER A 54 -17.62 -14.68 -3.23
N ASP A 55 -16.34 -14.69 -3.60
CA ASP A 55 -15.60 -13.46 -3.95
C ASP A 55 -16.34 -12.57 -4.96
N ASN A 56 -16.83 -13.15 -6.05
CA ASN A 56 -17.55 -12.41 -7.09
C ASN A 56 -18.83 -11.73 -6.60
N LEU A 57 -19.52 -12.33 -5.63
CA LEU A 57 -20.72 -11.75 -5.05
C LEU A 57 -20.34 -10.73 -3.98
N PHE A 58 -19.32 -11.03 -3.17
CA PHE A 58 -18.79 -10.14 -2.14
C PHE A 58 -18.45 -8.76 -2.69
N TYR A 59 -17.63 -8.67 -3.76
CA TYR A 59 -17.24 -7.39 -4.36
C TYR A 59 -18.40 -6.61 -4.98
N LYS A 60 -19.51 -7.27 -5.32
CA LYS A 60 -20.70 -6.62 -5.90
C LYS A 60 -21.71 -6.20 -4.83
N THR A 61 -21.59 -6.74 -3.61
CA THR A 61 -22.55 -6.56 -2.53
C THR A 61 -22.11 -5.46 -1.57
N ILE A 62 -20.81 -5.38 -1.25
CA ILE A 62 -20.33 -4.46 -0.22
C ILE A 62 -20.15 -3.04 -0.76
N ASP A 63 -20.41 -2.06 0.10
CA ASP A 63 -20.19 -0.64 -0.21
C ASP A 63 -18.78 -0.20 0.22
N ILE A 64 -18.29 -0.74 1.35
CA ILE A 64 -16.93 -0.52 1.87
C ILE A 64 -16.36 -1.82 2.46
N ALA A 65 -15.04 -1.91 2.52
CA ALA A 65 -14.32 -2.97 3.22
C ALA A 65 -13.69 -2.42 4.52
N ILE A 66 -13.99 -3.03 5.66
CA ILE A 66 -13.30 -2.80 6.93
C ILE A 66 -12.19 -3.83 7.05
N VAL A 67 -10.95 -3.37 7.12
CA VAL A 67 -9.76 -4.21 7.19
C VAL A 67 -9.17 -4.10 8.59
N PHE A 68 -9.18 -5.19 9.33
CA PHE A 68 -8.57 -5.29 10.65
C PHE A 68 -7.13 -5.77 10.52
N GLY A 69 -6.17 -4.89 10.81
CA GLY A 69 -4.75 -5.19 10.74
C GLY A 69 -3.85 -3.97 10.63
N GLY A 70 -2.56 -4.21 10.38
CA GLY A 70 -1.60 -3.13 10.11
C GLY A 70 -1.47 -2.83 8.61
N ASP A 71 -0.49 -1.99 8.25
CA ASP A 71 -0.25 -1.55 6.87
C ASP A 71 -0.07 -2.72 5.89
N GLY A 72 0.62 -3.81 6.26
CA GLY A 72 0.77 -4.98 5.40
C GLY A 72 -0.56 -5.64 5.02
N THR A 73 -1.50 -5.74 5.96
CA THR A 73 -2.86 -6.25 5.72
C THR A 73 -3.64 -5.30 4.83
N LEU A 74 -3.49 -3.99 5.06
CA LEU A 74 -4.14 -2.98 4.25
C LEU A 74 -3.61 -2.97 2.81
N LEU A 75 -2.30 -3.11 2.60
CA LEU A 75 -1.67 -3.20 1.28
C LEU A 75 -2.17 -4.42 0.50
N ASN A 76 -2.25 -5.59 1.16
CA ASN A 76 -2.82 -6.79 0.55
C ASN A 76 -4.29 -6.57 0.15
N SER A 77 -5.07 -5.94 1.02
CA SER A 77 -6.48 -5.61 0.76
C SER A 77 -6.62 -4.59 -0.38
N ALA A 78 -5.79 -3.54 -0.38
CA ALA A 78 -5.75 -2.52 -1.41
C ALA A 78 -5.56 -3.12 -2.81
N ARG A 79 -4.61 -4.04 -2.98
CA ARG A 79 -4.42 -4.75 -4.26
C ARG A 79 -5.61 -5.61 -4.64
N ARG A 80 -6.27 -6.25 -3.67
CA ARG A 80 -7.47 -7.08 -3.90
C ARG A 80 -8.68 -6.24 -4.33
N PHE A 81 -8.89 -5.07 -3.74
CA PHE A 81 -10.05 -4.22 -3.99
C PHE A 81 -9.86 -3.17 -5.09
N HIS A 82 -8.61 -2.93 -5.53
CA HIS A 82 -8.26 -1.92 -6.52
C HIS A 82 -9.14 -1.95 -7.78
N GLU A 83 -9.39 -3.13 -8.35
CA GLU A 83 -10.19 -3.26 -9.58
C GLU A 83 -11.70 -3.05 -9.37
N HIS A 84 -12.17 -3.07 -8.12
CA HIS A 84 -13.58 -3.05 -7.75
C HIS A 84 -14.08 -1.69 -7.26
N ASP A 85 -13.19 -0.70 -7.12
CA ASP A 85 -13.52 0.65 -6.65
C ASP A 85 -14.17 0.68 -5.25
N ILE A 86 -13.86 -0.31 -4.40
CA ILE A 86 -14.38 -0.42 -3.04
C ILE A 86 -13.47 0.37 -2.09
N PRO A 87 -13.97 1.38 -1.37
CA PRO A 87 -13.23 2.10 -0.35
C PRO A 87 -12.88 1.21 0.85
N ILE A 88 -11.72 1.46 1.44
CA ILE A 88 -11.15 0.66 2.52
C ILE A 88 -11.05 1.50 3.79
N LEU A 89 -11.62 1.01 4.88
CA LEU A 89 -11.44 1.53 6.24
C LEU A 89 -10.45 0.64 7.00
N GLY A 90 -9.26 1.16 7.30
CA GLY A 90 -8.23 0.43 8.03
C GLY A 90 -8.36 0.58 9.54
N ILE A 91 -8.61 -0.53 10.25
CA ILE A 91 -8.63 -0.57 11.72
C ILE A 91 -7.34 -1.23 12.21
N ASN A 92 -6.50 -0.44 12.87
CA ASN A 92 -5.23 -0.90 13.39
C ASN A 92 -5.42 -1.79 14.63
N MET A 93 -5.02 -3.06 14.52
CA MET A 93 -5.03 -4.06 15.59
C MET A 93 -3.66 -4.30 16.26
N GLY A 94 -2.70 -3.41 16.05
CA GLY A 94 -1.35 -3.55 16.61
C GLY A 94 -0.56 -2.23 16.62
N GLY A 95 0.69 -2.28 16.19
CA GLY A 95 1.52 -1.07 16.07
C GLY A 95 0.92 -0.08 15.08
N VAL A 96 0.89 1.21 15.42
CA VAL A 96 0.33 2.26 14.54
C VAL A 96 1.02 2.22 13.16
N GLY A 97 0.27 2.37 12.08
CA GLY A 97 0.75 2.38 10.69
C GLY A 97 0.63 3.76 10.04
N PHE A 98 1.10 3.92 8.81
CA PHE A 98 0.83 5.12 8.00
C PHE A 98 -0.47 5.02 7.21
N LEU A 99 -1.02 3.81 7.05
CA LEU A 99 -2.23 3.56 6.29
C LEU A 99 -3.41 3.14 7.16
N ALA A 100 -3.17 2.38 8.22
CA ALA A 100 -4.16 2.05 9.23
C ALA A 100 -4.00 2.99 10.44
N ASP A 101 -4.80 4.06 10.46
CA ASP A 101 -4.73 5.16 11.42
C ASP A 101 -5.82 5.10 12.51
N ILE A 102 -6.87 4.30 12.33
CA ILE A 102 -7.96 4.17 13.31
C ILE A 102 -7.63 3.09 14.34
N LYS A 103 -7.65 3.45 15.63
CA LYS A 103 -7.46 2.50 16.73
C LYS A 103 -8.75 1.72 16.99
N THR A 104 -8.61 0.49 17.47
CA THR A 104 -9.74 -0.37 17.86
C THR A 104 -10.66 0.26 18.91
N GLU A 105 -10.10 1.11 19.78
CA GLU A 105 -10.83 1.85 20.82
C GLU A 105 -11.84 2.86 20.23
N ASP A 106 -11.50 3.44 19.07
CA ASP A 106 -12.30 4.45 18.38
C ASP A 106 -13.31 3.82 17.41
N PHE A 107 -13.36 2.48 17.32
CA PHE A 107 -14.17 1.74 16.34
C PHE A 107 -15.65 2.13 16.39
N LYS A 108 -16.22 2.29 17.59
CA LYS A 108 -17.63 2.64 17.73
C LYS A 108 -17.93 4.03 17.15
N ASP A 109 -17.07 5.00 17.45
CA ASP A 109 -17.29 6.39 17.07
C ASP A 109 -17.10 6.55 15.56
N ILE A 110 -16.09 5.90 14.97
CA ILE A 110 -15.90 5.94 13.52
C ILE A 110 -17.08 5.31 12.77
N ILE A 111 -17.70 4.23 13.27
CA ILE A 111 -18.87 3.64 12.59
C ILE A 111 -20.06 4.61 12.58
N VAL A 112 -20.25 5.38 13.66
CA VAL A 112 -21.27 6.44 13.69
C VAL A 112 -20.96 7.50 12.64
N ASP A 113 -19.71 7.92 12.52
CA ASP A 113 -19.29 8.88 11.49
C ASP A 113 -19.48 8.34 10.07
N ILE A 114 -19.15 7.07 9.82
CA ILE A 114 -19.34 6.40 8.52
C ILE A 114 -20.81 6.40 8.11
N VAL A 115 -21.71 6.03 9.03
CA VAL A 115 -23.17 6.01 8.77
C VAL A 115 -23.72 7.40 8.48
N ASN A 116 -23.14 8.43 9.09
CA ASN A 116 -23.50 9.83 8.89
C ASN A 116 -22.76 10.50 7.72
N GLU A 117 -21.99 9.75 6.93
CA GLU A 117 -21.16 10.26 5.82
C GLU A 117 -20.18 11.37 6.27
N ASN A 118 -19.68 11.26 7.50
CA ASN A 118 -18.76 12.20 8.14
C ASN A 118 -17.31 11.70 8.11
N PHE A 119 -16.77 11.49 6.92
CA PHE A 119 -15.41 11.01 6.70
C PHE A 119 -14.82 11.61 5.42
N ASP A 120 -13.51 11.49 5.24
CA ASP A 120 -12.81 11.88 4.01
C ASP A 120 -12.40 10.62 3.22
N ILE A 121 -12.48 10.69 1.89
CA ILE A 121 -11.91 9.69 0.99
C ILE A 121 -10.58 10.21 0.49
N ASP A 122 -9.52 9.45 0.72
CA ASP A 122 -8.17 9.71 0.24
C ASP A 122 -7.82 8.74 -0.89
N GLU A 123 -7.55 9.29 -2.06
CA GLU A 123 -7.22 8.53 -3.27
C GLU A 123 -5.71 8.36 -3.39
N ARG A 124 -5.24 7.12 -3.33
CA ARG A 124 -3.81 6.79 -3.46
C ARG A 124 -3.55 6.10 -4.79
N TYR A 125 -2.79 6.74 -5.65
CA TYR A 125 -2.40 6.16 -6.93
C TYR A 125 -1.29 5.11 -6.75
N LEU A 126 -1.36 4.07 -7.58
CA LEU A 126 -0.44 2.95 -7.57
C LEU A 126 0.57 3.07 -8.71
N VAL A 127 1.70 2.39 -8.55
CA VAL A 127 2.75 2.28 -9.56
C VAL A 127 2.67 0.91 -10.24
N GLU A 128 2.78 0.88 -11.57
CA GLU A 128 2.85 -0.34 -12.36
C GLU A 128 4.20 -0.44 -13.09
N ALA A 129 4.79 -1.63 -13.09
CA ALA A 129 5.87 -2.01 -13.99
C ALA A 129 5.36 -2.96 -15.07
N SER A 130 5.61 -2.61 -16.33
CA SER A 130 5.36 -3.45 -17.52
C SER A 130 6.70 -3.85 -18.15
N PHE A 131 6.91 -5.15 -18.39
CA PHE A 131 8.10 -5.69 -19.06
C PHE A 131 7.74 -7.01 -19.76
N GLY A 132 8.14 -7.15 -21.02
CA GLY A 132 7.75 -8.30 -21.84
C GLY A 132 6.23 -8.45 -21.93
N SER A 133 5.71 -9.59 -21.49
CA SER A 133 4.27 -9.85 -21.35
C SER A 133 3.74 -9.68 -19.92
N LYS A 134 4.60 -9.33 -18.96
CA LYS A 134 4.26 -9.22 -17.54
C LYS A 134 3.89 -7.79 -17.17
N LYS A 135 2.97 -7.69 -16.22
CA LYS A 135 2.61 -6.45 -15.52
C LYS A 135 2.48 -6.75 -14.05
N ILE A 136 3.15 -5.96 -13.23
CA ILE A 136 3.01 -6.00 -11.76
C ILE A 136 2.78 -4.59 -11.26
N PHE A 137 2.09 -4.45 -10.14
CA PHE A 137 1.82 -3.16 -9.54
C PHE A 137 1.95 -3.19 -8.03
N GLY A 138 2.28 -2.03 -7.47
CA GLY A 138 2.45 -1.83 -6.04
C GLY A 138 1.78 -0.52 -5.60
N VAL A 139 1.34 -0.50 -4.34
CA VAL A 139 0.85 0.72 -3.68
C VAL A 139 2.03 1.57 -3.24
N ASN A 140 3.13 0.95 -2.80
CA ASN A 140 4.30 1.62 -2.27
C ASN A 140 5.37 1.81 -3.34
N GLU A 141 5.87 0.71 -3.92
CA GLU A 141 7.01 0.80 -4.84
C GLU A 141 7.12 -0.35 -5.85
N ILE A 142 7.87 -0.07 -6.91
CA ILE A 142 8.55 -1.06 -7.74
C ILE A 142 10.03 -1.06 -7.37
N LEU A 143 10.53 -2.23 -7.01
CA LEU A 143 11.93 -2.52 -6.75
C LEU A 143 12.52 -3.28 -7.94
N ILE A 144 13.54 -2.70 -8.59
CA ILE A 144 14.37 -3.37 -9.59
C ILE A 144 15.70 -3.70 -8.91
N HIS A 145 16.12 -4.98 -8.88
CA HIS A 145 17.34 -5.38 -8.17
C HIS A 145 18.07 -6.55 -8.84
N SER A 146 19.32 -6.75 -8.42
CA SER A 146 20.23 -7.75 -8.98
C SER A 146 19.85 -9.21 -8.66
N GLY A 147 18.90 -9.43 -7.75
CA GLY A 147 18.50 -10.75 -7.25
C GLY A 147 19.52 -11.46 -6.35
N SER A 148 20.71 -10.87 -6.13
CA SER A 148 21.79 -11.46 -5.35
C SER A 148 22.26 -10.51 -4.25
N TYR A 149 22.62 -11.07 -3.09
CA TYR A 149 23.06 -10.28 -1.95
C TYR A 149 24.42 -9.62 -2.20
N ALA A 150 24.51 -8.31 -1.98
CA ALA A 150 25.75 -7.52 -2.09
C ALA A 150 26.46 -7.64 -3.45
N GLN A 151 25.68 -7.78 -4.53
CA GLN A 151 26.21 -7.84 -5.89
C GLN A 151 25.50 -6.83 -6.78
N LEU A 152 26.30 -6.01 -7.46
CA LEU A 152 25.82 -4.89 -8.28
C LEU A 152 25.25 -5.38 -9.61
N MET A 153 24.17 -4.74 -10.05
CA MET A 153 23.74 -4.73 -11.44
C MET A 153 24.08 -3.39 -12.09
N ARG A 154 24.24 -3.35 -13.42
CA ARG A 154 24.28 -2.11 -14.19
C ARG A 154 22.95 -1.94 -14.91
N TYR A 155 22.38 -0.75 -14.85
CA TYR A 155 21.16 -0.41 -15.57
C TYR A 155 21.26 0.99 -16.16
N ARG A 156 20.42 1.24 -17.16
CA ARG A 156 20.15 2.56 -17.73
C ARG A 156 18.77 3.02 -17.26
N LEU A 157 18.69 4.25 -16.78
CA LEU A 157 17.44 4.93 -16.47
C LEU A 157 17.17 6.01 -17.51
N ASN A 158 15.95 6.03 -18.05
CA ASN A 158 15.47 7.10 -18.90
C ASN A 158 14.19 7.73 -18.32
N VAL A 159 14.04 9.03 -18.54
CA VAL A 159 12.80 9.78 -18.27
C VAL A 159 12.42 10.52 -19.54
N ASN A 160 11.18 10.34 -20.00
CA ASN A 160 10.67 10.93 -21.25
C ASN A 160 11.62 10.67 -22.44
N ASP A 161 12.04 9.42 -22.59
CA ASP A 161 12.95 8.92 -23.64
C ASP A 161 14.34 9.58 -23.65
N LYS A 162 14.72 10.26 -22.57
CA LYS A 162 16.07 10.83 -22.38
C LYS A 162 16.81 10.07 -21.30
N VAL A 163 18.06 9.71 -21.61
CA VAL A 163 18.96 9.07 -20.63
C VAL A 163 19.20 10.02 -19.47
N VAL A 164 18.88 9.56 -18.26
CA VAL A 164 19.23 10.26 -17.01
C VAL A 164 20.63 9.85 -16.60
N TYR A 165 20.86 8.55 -16.44
CA TYR A 165 22.18 7.97 -16.19
C TYR A 165 22.21 6.47 -16.50
N GLU A 166 23.43 5.95 -16.59
CA GLU A 166 23.72 4.54 -16.36
C GLU A 166 24.50 4.40 -15.06
N GLN A 167 24.13 3.41 -14.24
CA GLN A 167 24.72 3.26 -12.92
C GLN A 167 24.88 1.80 -12.53
N ARG A 168 25.86 1.54 -11.66
CA ARG A 168 26.02 0.28 -10.92
C ARG A 168 25.56 0.45 -9.48
N SER A 169 24.61 -0.37 -9.06
CA SER A 169 24.04 -0.37 -7.70
C SER A 169 23.38 -1.72 -7.41
N ASP A 170 22.98 -1.97 -6.16
CA ASP A 170 22.25 -3.20 -5.80
C ASP A 170 20.86 -3.24 -6.45
N GLY A 171 20.28 -2.05 -6.65
CA GLY A 171 18.96 -1.88 -7.20
C GLY A 171 18.56 -0.43 -7.46
N LEU A 172 17.32 -0.25 -7.87
CA LEU A 172 16.61 1.01 -8.01
C LEU A 172 15.19 0.83 -7.46
N ILE A 173 14.76 1.76 -6.62
CA ILE A 173 13.39 1.87 -6.13
C ILE A 173 12.70 2.99 -6.91
N VAL A 174 11.51 2.69 -7.44
CA VAL A 174 10.57 3.71 -7.92
C VAL A 174 9.35 3.66 -7.01
N ALA A 175 9.22 4.64 -6.12
CA ALA A 175 8.20 4.67 -5.09
C ALA A 175 7.14 5.75 -5.33
N THR A 176 5.92 5.44 -4.90
CA THR A 176 4.80 6.38 -4.79
C THR A 176 4.99 7.29 -3.56
N PRO A 177 4.17 8.35 -3.41
CA PRO A 177 4.10 9.13 -2.16
C PRO A 177 3.80 8.26 -0.94
N THR A 178 2.90 7.29 -1.09
CA THR A 178 2.57 6.31 -0.05
C THR A 178 3.78 5.44 0.32
N GLY A 179 4.56 5.00 -0.67
CA GLY A 179 5.79 4.24 -0.44
C GLY A 179 6.94 5.05 0.17
N SER A 180 6.83 6.38 0.23
CA SER A 180 7.86 7.26 0.79
C SER A 180 8.17 6.98 2.26
N THR A 181 7.23 6.38 3.00
CA THR A 181 7.36 5.98 4.39
C THR A 181 7.63 4.48 4.58
N ALA A 182 7.77 3.73 3.49
CA ALA A 182 8.02 2.28 3.47
C ALA A 182 9.50 1.97 3.18
N TYR A 183 9.79 1.13 2.19
CA TYR A 183 11.17 0.72 1.89
C TYR A 183 12.01 1.91 1.40
N ALA A 184 11.40 2.85 0.68
CA ALA A 184 12.07 4.07 0.23
C ALA A 184 12.62 4.91 1.39
N LEU A 185 11.90 5.01 2.52
CA LEU A 185 12.39 5.70 3.72
C LEU A 185 13.66 5.05 4.25
N SER A 186 13.66 3.72 4.34
CA SER A 186 14.78 2.94 4.86
C SER A 186 16.02 3.05 3.96
N ALA A 187 15.81 3.20 2.65
CA ALA A 187 16.86 3.42 1.66
C ALA A 187 17.33 4.89 1.57
N GLY A 188 16.85 5.79 2.44
CA GLY A 188 17.28 7.19 2.51
C GLY A 188 16.52 8.14 1.58
N GLY A 189 15.34 7.75 1.12
CA GLY A 189 14.41 8.60 0.39
C GLY A 189 13.74 9.66 1.27
N PRO A 190 13.23 10.75 0.68
CA PRO A 190 12.47 11.77 1.39
C PRO A 190 11.05 11.27 1.72
N ILE A 191 10.46 11.81 2.79
CA ILE A 191 9.04 11.64 3.09
C ILE A 191 8.23 12.59 2.21
N ILE A 192 7.23 12.06 1.53
CA ILE A 192 6.37 12.79 0.61
C ILE A 192 4.94 12.75 1.15
N HIS A 193 4.29 13.92 1.18
CA HIS A 193 2.90 13.99 1.59
C HIS A 193 2.01 13.21 0.58
N PRO A 194 1.07 12.35 1.04
CA PRO A 194 0.32 11.46 0.14
C PRO A 194 -0.48 12.15 -0.96
N SER A 195 -0.85 13.42 -0.78
CA SER A 195 -1.60 14.22 -1.76
C SER A 195 -0.78 14.70 -2.97
N LEU A 196 0.53 14.52 -2.97
CA LEU A 196 1.39 14.92 -4.08
C LEU A 196 1.40 13.85 -5.17
N ASP A 197 1.47 14.24 -6.43
CA ASP A 197 1.43 13.30 -7.56
C ASP A 197 2.82 13.17 -8.22
N VAL A 198 3.68 12.38 -7.59
CA VAL A 198 5.12 12.30 -7.93
C VAL A 198 5.68 10.89 -7.81
N TRP A 199 6.74 10.60 -8.57
CA TRP A 199 7.60 9.44 -8.34
C TRP A 199 8.84 9.82 -7.55
N ILE A 200 9.21 8.96 -6.60
CA ILE A 200 10.53 8.97 -5.98
C ILE A 200 11.41 7.98 -6.74
N ILE A 201 12.51 8.45 -7.32
CA ILE A 201 13.52 7.62 -7.96
C ILE A 201 14.72 7.52 -7.03
N LEU A 202 14.98 6.31 -6.50
CA LEU A 202 15.92 6.09 -5.41
C LEU A 202 16.85 4.91 -5.69
N PRO A 203 18.12 5.15 -6.05
CA PRO A 203 19.10 4.10 -6.20
C PRO A 203 19.47 3.44 -4.88
N MET A 204 19.63 2.11 -4.88
CA MET A 204 20.03 1.34 -3.69
C MET A 204 21.53 1.09 -3.68
N LEU A 205 22.23 1.62 -2.67
CA LEU A 205 23.67 1.43 -2.46
C LEU A 205 24.50 1.66 -3.75
N PRO A 206 24.36 2.83 -4.41
CA PRO A 206 25.06 3.09 -5.66
C PRO A 206 26.56 3.22 -5.47
N GLN A 207 27.33 2.69 -6.43
CA GLN A 207 28.79 2.85 -6.43
C GLN A 207 29.21 4.31 -6.64
N SER A 208 28.37 5.10 -7.34
CA SER A 208 28.63 6.51 -7.61
C SER A 208 28.34 7.38 -6.37
N LEU A 209 29.37 8.08 -5.87
CA LEU A 209 29.26 8.97 -4.70
C LEU A 209 28.39 10.22 -4.95
N SER A 210 28.19 10.61 -6.21
CA SER A 210 27.34 11.73 -6.61
C SER A 210 25.88 11.32 -6.81
N SER A 211 25.55 10.03 -6.74
CA SER A 211 24.19 9.53 -6.90
C SER A 211 23.28 10.06 -5.79
N ARG A 212 22.11 10.58 -6.14
CA ARG A 212 21.13 11.12 -5.19
C ARG A 212 19.73 10.66 -5.57
N PRO A 213 18.84 10.48 -4.59
CA PRO A 213 17.41 10.35 -4.86
C PRO A 213 16.91 11.62 -5.54
N PHE A 214 15.92 11.49 -6.42
CA PHE A 214 15.24 12.63 -7.01
C PHE A 214 13.76 12.34 -7.24
N ILE A 215 12.99 13.41 -7.43
CA ILE A 215 11.55 13.36 -7.54
C ILE A 215 11.15 13.93 -8.90
N ILE A 216 10.21 13.26 -9.57
CA ILE A 216 9.66 13.69 -10.86
C ILE A 216 8.12 13.61 -10.82
N SER A 217 7.45 14.17 -11.82
CA SER A 217 6.00 13.99 -11.94
C SER A 217 5.67 12.51 -12.16
N SER A 218 4.56 12.05 -11.60
CA SER A 218 4.10 10.68 -11.84
C SER A 218 3.60 10.45 -13.27
N ASP A 219 3.32 11.53 -14.01
CA ASP A 219 2.92 11.51 -15.43
C ASP A 219 4.13 11.34 -16.37
N ASP A 220 5.35 11.54 -15.87
CA ASP A 220 6.56 11.34 -16.66
C ASP A 220 6.78 9.85 -16.96
N LYS A 221 7.13 9.55 -18.21
CA LYS A 221 7.44 8.18 -18.65
C LYS A 221 8.81 7.77 -18.13
N VAL A 222 8.86 6.77 -17.24
CA VAL A 222 10.12 6.22 -16.73
C VAL A 222 10.38 4.86 -17.37
N THR A 223 11.58 4.67 -17.93
CA THR A 223 12.02 3.36 -18.42
C THR A 223 13.37 2.96 -17.86
N ILE A 224 13.51 1.67 -17.55
CA ILE A 224 14.73 1.07 -17.02
C ILE A 224 15.12 -0.11 -17.89
N GLU A 225 16.40 -0.24 -18.20
CA GLU A 225 16.96 -1.42 -18.85
C GLU A 225 18.11 -1.95 -17.99
N ILE A 226 18.04 -3.20 -17.56
CA ILE A 226 19.15 -3.85 -16.85
C ILE A 226 20.13 -4.35 -17.91
N LEU A 227 21.34 -3.82 -17.93
CA LEU A 227 22.34 -4.07 -18.97
C LEU A 227 23.19 -5.31 -18.64
N GLU A 228 23.54 -5.47 -17.37
CA GLU A 228 24.36 -6.57 -16.85
C GLU A 228 24.04 -6.79 -15.36
N GLY A 229 24.16 -8.02 -14.89
CA GLY A 229 23.97 -8.37 -13.50
C GLY A 229 24.68 -9.67 -13.13
N PRO A 230 24.66 -10.05 -11.84
CA PRO A 230 25.40 -11.19 -11.35
C PRO A 230 24.74 -12.55 -11.61
N LEU A 231 23.43 -12.56 -11.88
CA LEU A 231 22.64 -13.76 -12.12
C LEU A 231 22.36 -13.92 -13.62
N SER A 232 21.48 -14.86 -13.98
CA SER A 232 21.04 -15.04 -15.38
C SER A 232 20.04 -13.99 -15.84
N GLU A 233 19.37 -13.32 -14.91
CA GLU A 233 18.32 -12.32 -15.13
C GLU A 233 18.31 -11.32 -13.98
N GLY A 234 17.72 -10.14 -14.19
CA GLY A 234 17.38 -9.22 -13.11
C GLY A 234 16.05 -9.59 -12.48
N LYS A 235 15.71 -8.91 -11.37
CA LYS A 235 14.45 -9.11 -10.66
C LYS A 235 13.68 -7.80 -10.53
N VAL A 236 12.36 -7.89 -10.64
CA VAL A 236 11.42 -6.81 -10.39
C VAL A 236 10.41 -7.28 -9.34
N CYS A 237 10.20 -6.48 -8.30
CA CYS A 237 9.29 -6.79 -7.21
C CYS A 237 8.39 -5.58 -6.95
N ALA A 238 7.12 -5.83 -6.62
CA ALA A 238 6.19 -4.80 -6.19
C ALA A 238 5.80 -5.04 -4.73
N ASP A 239 5.85 -4.00 -3.89
CA ASP A 239 5.50 -4.03 -2.46
C ASP A 239 6.11 -5.22 -1.67
N GLY A 240 7.35 -5.60 -1.99
CA GLY A 240 8.04 -6.71 -1.33
C GLY A 240 7.36 -8.09 -1.46
N GLN A 241 6.54 -8.29 -2.50
CA GLN A 241 5.84 -9.54 -2.77
C GLN A 241 6.75 -10.58 -3.45
N SER A 242 6.38 -11.06 -4.64
CA SER A 242 7.15 -12.06 -5.38
C SER A 242 8.06 -11.41 -6.41
N ASP A 243 9.29 -11.89 -6.50
CA ASP A 243 10.25 -11.46 -7.50
C ASP A 243 9.91 -12.05 -8.87
N GLU A 244 9.70 -11.17 -9.84
CA GLU A 244 9.54 -11.52 -11.24
C GLU A 244 10.86 -11.38 -11.99
N GLY A 245 11.27 -12.42 -12.72
CA GLY A 245 12.43 -12.39 -13.59
C GLY A 245 12.24 -11.47 -14.80
N VAL A 246 13.28 -10.69 -15.12
CA VAL A 246 13.37 -9.81 -16.29
C VAL A 246 14.70 -10.00 -17.01
N SER A 247 14.66 -10.15 -18.33
CA SER A 247 15.86 -10.40 -19.13
C SER A 247 16.74 -9.15 -19.23
N TYR A 248 18.05 -9.34 -19.38
CA TYR A 248 18.93 -8.19 -19.65
C TYR A 248 18.59 -7.55 -21.01
N ASN A 249 18.68 -6.22 -21.06
CA ASN A 249 18.30 -5.34 -22.18
C ASN A 249 16.80 -5.35 -22.50
N GLU A 250 15.98 -5.97 -21.66
CA GLU A 250 14.53 -5.81 -21.70
C GLU A 250 14.12 -4.50 -21.04
N THR A 251 13.21 -3.76 -21.68
CA THR A 251 12.71 -2.50 -21.15
C THR A 251 11.64 -2.73 -20.10
N ILE A 252 11.88 -2.21 -18.90
CA ILE A 252 10.90 -2.07 -17.82
C ILE A 252 10.31 -0.67 -17.93
N SER A 253 9.02 -0.57 -18.23
CA SER A 253 8.29 0.69 -18.24
C SER A 253 7.55 0.87 -16.94
N ILE A 254 7.73 2.01 -16.28
CA ILE A 254 6.98 2.38 -15.07
C ILE A 254 5.91 3.40 -15.43
N ARG A 255 4.70 3.22 -14.92
CA ARG A 255 3.59 4.17 -15.08
C ARG A 255 2.67 4.21 -13.87
N LYS A 256 1.87 5.27 -13.78
CA LYS A 256 0.75 5.39 -12.85
C LYS A 256 -0.39 4.50 -13.33
N LEU A 257 -1.08 3.81 -12.42
CA LEU A 257 -2.35 3.16 -12.76
C LEU A 257 -3.47 4.19 -12.83
N ASP A 258 -4.42 3.99 -13.75
CA ASP A 258 -5.48 4.96 -14.03
C ASP A 258 -6.50 5.08 -12.88
N LYS A 259 -6.61 4.03 -12.05
CA LYS A 259 -7.48 4.01 -10.88
C LYS A 259 -6.63 4.15 -9.61
N PRO A 260 -7.05 4.95 -8.62
CA PRO A 260 -6.46 4.90 -7.30
C PRO A 260 -7.07 3.76 -6.46
N ILE A 261 -6.47 3.48 -5.31
CA ILE A 261 -7.22 2.90 -4.19
C ILE A 261 -7.88 4.03 -3.40
N LYS A 262 -9.00 3.72 -2.74
CA LYS A 262 -9.72 4.67 -1.89
C LYS A 262 -9.58 4.25 -0.44
N LEU A 263 -8.96 5.10 0.36
CA LEU A 263 -8.87 4.93 1.81
C LEU A 263 -9.89 5.85 2.48
N ILE A 264 -10.61 5.34 3.46
CA ILE A 264 -11.49 6.14 4.30
C ILE A 264 -10.73 6.56 5.55
N HIS A 265 -10.73 7.85 5.82
CA HIS A 265 -10.15 8.42 7.03
C HIS A 265 -11.19 9.21 7.83
N PRO A 266 -11.04 9.29 9.16
CA PRO A 266 -11.79 10.24 9.97
C PRO A 266 -11.59 11.66 9.45
N LYS A 267 -12.60 12.53 9.64
CA LYS A 267 -12.43 13.93 9.25
C LYS A 267 -11.25 14.58 9.94
N ASN A 268 -10.50 15.36 9.17
CA ASN A 268 -9.29 16.06 9.62
C ASN A 268 -8.13 15.14 9.98
N ASN A 269 -8.03 13.96 9.34
CA ASN A 269 -6.84 13.12 9.46
C ASN A 269 -5.54 13.90 9.22
N ASP A 270 -4.57 13.77 10.13
CA ASP A 270 -3.30 14.48 10.08
C ASP A 270 -2.16 13.52 9.74
N PHE A 271 -1.70 13.55 8.49
CA PHE A 271 -0.52 12.80 8.05
C PHE A 271 0.72 13.07 8.93
N PHE A 272 0.89 14.31 9.41
CA PHE A 272 2.03 14.63 10.26
C PHE A 272 1.87 14.10 11.69
N GLU A 273 0.66 13.80 12.14
CA GLU A 273 0.43 13.05 13.38
C GLU A 273 1.03 11.66 13.27
N ALA A 274 0.75 10.95 12.16
CA ALA A 274 1.41 9.69 11.88
C ALA A 274 2.94 9.86 11.85
N CYS A 275 3.49 10.88 11.20
CA CYS A 275 4.94 11.13 11.25
C CYS A 275 5.48 11.31 12.69
N ARG A 276 4.75 12.02 13.56
CA ARG A 276 5.17 12.22 14.97
C ARG A 276 5.12 10.92 15.76
N GLU A 277 4.02 10.17 15.65
CA GLU A 277 3.83 8.91 16.37
C GLU A 277 4.76 7.80 15.85
N LYS A 278 5.04 7.76 14.53
CA LYS A 278 5.83 6.71 13.88
C LYS A 278 7.33 6.98 13.88
N LEU A 279 7.72 8.22 13.58
CA LEU A 279 9.12 8.58 13.33
C LEU A 279 9.74 9.38 14.48
N GLY A 280 8.96 9.74 15.50
CA GLY A 280 9.44 10.48 16.66
C GLY A 280 9.86 11.91 16.35
N TRP A 281 9.28 12.54 15.31
CA TRP A 281 9.65 13.91 14.88
C TRP A 281 9.54 14.97 15.99
N SER A 282 8.63 14.79 16.94
CA SER A 282 8.64 15.45 18.26
C SER A 282 7.47 14.88 19.07
N LEU A 283 7.74 14.36 20.27
CA LEU A 283 6.70 13.84 21.18
C LEU A 283 6.10 14.94 22.08
N ASP A 284 6.78 16.09 22.19
CA ASP A 284 6.37 17.22 23.03
C ASP A 284 5.87 18.37 22.15
N ILE A 285 4.62 18.29 21.70
CA ILE A 285 3.93 19.45 21.13
C ILE A 285 3.37 20.27 22.30
N SER A 286 3.81 21.53 22.42
CA SER A 286 3.22 22.47 23.37
C SER A 286 1.72 22.60 23.08
N LYS A 287 0.87 22.19 24.02
CA LYS A 287 -0.56 22.50 23.96
C LYS A 287 -0.71 24.03 24.02
N ARG A 288 -1.32 24.62 22.98
CA ARG A 288 -1.74 26.02 23.01
C ARG A 288 -2.96 26.18 23.90
#